data_AF-G0IVE6-F1
#
_entry.id   AF-G0IVE6-F1
#
_cell.length_a   1.000
_cell.length_b   1.000
_cell.length_c   1.000
_cell.angle_alpha   90.00
_cell.angle_beta   90.00
_cell.angle_gamma   90.00
#
_symmetry.space_group_name_H-M   'P 1'
#
loop_
_entity.id
_entity.type
_entity.pdbx_description
1 polymer ?
#
loop_
_entity_poly.entity_id
_entity_poly.type
_entity_poly.pdbx_seq_one_letter_code
_entity_poly.pdbx_strand_id
1 'polypeptide(L)'
;MEIPSFKEDHISQILALQVLQTLGYTYLTPDEALAYRGNKTTNFILENGLRKQLKEINSIRVSSTETLVFSDNNLKAGIQALKNPPMQEGYITASESVYNLLTLGKSLEQNIDGDKKSFTLQYIDWQHPEQNVFHVCEE
;
A
#
# COMPACT_ATOMS: atom_id res chain seq x y z
N MET A 1 -45.48 -10.28 9.80
CA MET A 1 -44.68 -9.42 8.90
C MET A 1 -43.46 -9.04 9.71
N GLU A 2 -42.29 -9.61 9.40
CA GLU A 2 -41.06 -9.24 10.11
C GLU A 2 -40.67 -7.81 9.73
N ILE A 3 -40.39 -7.00 10.74
CA ILE A 3 -39.93 -5.62 10.54
C ILE A 3 -38.49 -5.71 10.02
N PRO A 4 -38.18 -5.14 8.84
CA PRO A 4 -36.81 -5.14 8.33
C PRO A 4 -35.85 -4.53 9.37
N SER A 5 -34.75 -5.21 9.64
CA SER A 5 -33.70 -4.69 10.52
C SER A 5 -32.91 -3.59 9.80
N PHE A 6 -33.01 -2.35 10.28
CA PHE A 6 -32.27 -1.18 9.76
C PHE A 6 -30.88 -1.02 10.38
N LYS A 7 -30.29 -2.09 10.92
CA LYS A 7 -28.90 -2.05 11.38
C LYS A 7 -27.99 -1.85 10.18
N GLU A 8 -27.18 -0.79 10.23
CA GLU A 8 -26.27 -0.36 9.15
C GLU A 8 -25.40 -1.51 8.61
N ASP A 9 -24.92 -2.37 9.51
CA ASP A 9 -24.12 -3.55 9.18
C ASP A 9 -24.82 -4.45 8.16
N HIS A 10 -26.10 -4.75 8.38
CA HIS A 10 -26.87 -5.71 7.58
C HIS A 10 -27.37 -5.13 6.25
N ILE A 11 -27.58 -3.82 6.19
CA ILE A 11 -28.15 -3.17 5.00
C ILE A 11 -27.10 -2.47 4.12
N SER A 12 -25.87 -2.30 4.61
CA SER A 12 -24.81 -1.57 3.91
C SER A 12 -23.45 -2.24 4.03
N GLN A 13 -22.90 -2.37 5.24
CA GLN A 13 -21.48 -2.72 5.41
C GLN A 13 -21.17 -4.17 4.98
N ILE A 14 -21.96 -5.14 5.43
CA ILE A 14 -21.79 -6.55 5.04
C ILE A 14 -21.98 -6.72 3.53
N LEU A 15 -22.95 -6.00 2.94
CA LEU A 15 -23.18 -6.04 1.49
C LEU A 15 -21.99 -5.46 0.73
N ALA A 16 -21.40 -4.34 1.19
CA ALA A 16 -20.21 -3.75 0.59
C ALA A 16 -19.01 -4.70 0.66
N LEU A 17 -18.79 -5.36 1.81
CA LEU A 17 -17.74 -6.37 1.97
C LEU A 17 -17.94 -7.55 1.00
N GLN A 18 -19.17 -8.04 0.85
CA GLN A 18 -19.48 -9.12 -0.09
C GLN A 18 -19.23 -8.72 -1.55
N VAL A 19 -19.59 -7.50 -1.92
CA VAL A 19 -19.31 -6.96 -3.26
C VAL A 19 -17.82 -6.90 -3.52
N LEU A 20 -17.03 -6.32 -2.61
CA LEU A 20 -15.58 -6.21 -2.77
C LEU A 20 -14.89 -7.58 -2.85
N GLN A 21 -15.30 -8.53 -2.01
CA GLN A 21 -14.80 -9.91 -2.08
C GLN A 21 -15.14 -10.58 -3.42
N THR A 22 -16.35 -10.35 -3.96
CA THR A 22 -16.75 -10.84 -5.29
C THR A 22 -15.89 -10.23 -6.41
N LEU A 23 -15.43 -8.99 -6.23
CA LEU A 23 -14.52 -8.30 -7.15
C LEU A 23 -13.04 -8.72 -6.98
N GLY A 24 -12.73 -9.65 -6.07
CA GLY A 24 -11.39 -10.20 -5.87
C GLY A 24 -10.58 -9.54 -4.75
N TYR A 25 -11.20 -8.69 -3.92
CA TYR A 25 -10.53 -8.15 -2.73
C TYR A 25 -10.38 -9.24 -1.68
N THR A 26 -9.19 -9.34 -1.09
CA THR A 26 -8.93 -10.26 0.01
C THR A 26 -9.46 -9.66 1.30
N TYR A 27 -10.46 -10.31 1.91
CA TYR A 27 -10.94 -9.92 3.22
C TYR A 27 -9.89 -10.23 4.30
N LEU A 28 -9.65 -9.28 5.18
CA LEU A 28 -8.88 -9.43 6.41
C LEU A 28 -9.81 -9.23 7.59
N THR A 29 -9.76 -10.15 8.55
CA THR A 29 -10.39 -9.95 9.86
C THR A 29 -9.73 -8.77 10.60
N PRO A 30 -10.40 -8.16 11.59
CA PRO A 30 -9.81 -7.09 12.40
C PRO A 30 -8.48 -7.48 13.04
N ASP A 31 -8.35 -8.71 13.53
CA ASP A 31 -7.11 -9.24 14.13
C ASP A 31 -5.99 -9.38 13.09
N GLU A 32 -6.31 -9.84 11.88
CA GLU A 32 -5.33 -9.92 10.78
C GLU A 32 -4.90 -8.53 10.32
N ALA A 33 -5.84 -7.59 10.17
CA ALA A 33 -5.53 -6.20 9.82
C ALA A 33 -4.62 -5.55 10.87
N LEU A 34 -4.90 -5.78 12.16
CA LEU A 34 -4.06 -5.32 13.27
C LEU A 34 -2.66 -5.96 13.24
N ALA A 35 -2.58 -7.26 12.94
CA ALA A 35 -1.30 -7.96 12.79
C ALA A 35 -0.49 -7.40 11.61
N TYR A 36 -1.13 -7.10 10.47
CA TYR A 36 -0.50 -6.46 9.31
C TYR A 36 0.00 -5.04 9.60
N ARG A 37 -0.65 -4.34 10.54
CA ARG A 37 -0.24 -3.03 11.08
C ARG A 37 0.87 -3.13 12.14
N GLY A 38 1.34 -4.34 12.44
CA GLY A 38 2.38 -4.60 13.43
C GLY A 38 1.87 -4.54 14.87
N ASN A 39 0.61 -4.92 15.10
CA ASN A 39 -0.09 -4.87 16.40
C ASN A 39 -0.13 -3.47 17.03
N LYS A 40 -0.20 -2.43 16.19
CA LYS A 40 -0.27 -1.03 16.61
C LYS A 40 -1.53 -0.38 16.07
N THR A 41 -2.42 0.03 16.95
CA THR A 41 -3.67 0.71 16.62
C THR A 41 -3.46 2.13 16.07
N THR A 42 -2.28 2.73 16.31
CA THR A 42 -1.91 4.03 15.76
C THR A 42 -1.46 3.97 14.30
N ASN A 43 -1.21 2.77 13.75
CA ASN A 43 -0.81 2.58 12.36
C ASN A 43 -2.05 2.35 11.50
N PHE A 44 -2.19 3.09 10.41
CA PHE A 44 -3.27 2.88 9.44
C PHE A 44 -2.83 2.03 8.22
N ILE A 45 -1.53 1.92 7.98
CA ILE A 45 -0.96 1.17 6.85
C ILE A 45 -0.76 -0.30 7.23
N LEU A 46 -1.21 -1.21 6.35
CA LEU A 46 -0.92 -2.64 6.38
C LEU A 46 0.56 -2.89 5.98
N GLU A 47 1.48 -2.49 6.85
CA GLU A 47 2.93 -2.36 6.56
C GLU A 47 3.56 -3.66 6.04
N ASN A 48 3.18 -4.80 6.60
CA ASN A 48 3.69 -6.10 6.14
C ASN A 48 3.26 -6.42 4.69
N GLY A 49 1.98 -6.16 4.37
CA GLY A 49 1.43 -6.33 3.03
C GLY A 49 2.06 -5.36 2.03
N LEU A 50 2.16 -4.08 2.40
CA LEU A 50 2.78 -3.05 1.57
C LEU A 50 4.26 -3.37 1.29
N ARG A 51 5.04 -3.78 2.30
CA ARG A 51 6.46 -4.14 2.11
C ARG A 51 6.61 -5.29 1.12
N LYS A 52 5.80 -6.33 1.26
CA LYS A 52 5.82 -7.48 0.35
C LYS A 52 5.49 -7.02 -1.07
N GLN A 53 4.41 -6.26 -1.24
CA GLN A 53 3.96 -5.80 -2.55
C GLN A 53 4.97 -4.88 -3.22
N LEU A 54 5.56 -3.94 -2.48
CA LEU A 54 6.61 -3.05 -3.01
C LEU A 54 7.82 -3.83 -3.52
N LYS A 55 8.14 -4.99 -2.94
CA LYS A 55 9.22 -5.85 -3.42
C LYS A 55 8.83 -6.61 -4.69
N GLU A 56 7.56 -6.95 -4.86
CA GLU A 56 7.05 -7.76 -5.98
C GLU A 56 6.85 -6.91 -7.24
N ILE A 57 6.23 -5.73 -7.13
CA ILE A 57 5.90 -4.88 -8.30
C ILE A 57 7.08 -4.02 -8.78
N ASN A 58 8.16 -3.97 -7.99
CA ASN A 58 9.32 -3.15 -8.33
C ASN A 58 10.52 -4.00 -8.67
N SER A 59 11.17 -3.67 -9.78
CA SER A 59 12.44 -4.23 -10.17
C SER A 59 13.36 -3.14 -10.70
N ILE A 60 14.65 -3.26 -10.39
CA ILE A 60 15.69 -2.33 -10.78
C ILE A 60 16.51 -2.98 -11.87
N ARG A 61 16.37 -2.48 -13.10
CA ARG A 61 17.19 -2.95 -14.22
C ARG A 61 18.56 -2.27 -14.19
N VAL A 62 19.60 -3.02 -13.88
CA VAL A 62 20.99 -2.53 -13.78
C VAL A 62 21.69 -2.58 -15.14
N SER A 63 21.44 -3.64 -15.89
CA SER A 63 22.02 -3.88 -17.22
C SER A 63 21.00 -4.58 -18.13
N SER A 64 21.41 -4.98 -19.33
CA SER A 64 20.56 -5.77 -20.22
C SER A 64 20.20 -7.14 -19.63
N THR A 65 21.06 -7.70 -18.78
CA THR A 65 20.96 -9.06 -18.23
C THR A 65 20.70 -9.11 -16.72
N GLU A 66 20.90 -8.01 -16.01
CA GLU A 66 20.81 -7.97 -14.54
C GLU A 66 19.65 -7.11 -14.06
N THR A 67 18.85 -7.69 -13.16
CA THR A 67 17.74 -7.03 -12.47
C THR A 67 17.86 -7.31 -10.99
N LEU A 68 17.72 -6.26 -10.18
CA LEU A 68 17.78 -6.30 -8.73
C LEU A 68 16.44 -5.88 -8.12
N VAL A 69 16.29 -6.14 -6.82
CA VAL A 69 15.19 -5.60 -6.02
C VAL A 69 15.67 -4.37 -5.24
N PHE A 70 14.73 -3.55 -4.78
CA PHE A 70 15.04 -2.49 -3.83
C PHE A 70 15.55 -3.09 -2.51
N SER A 71 16.56 -2.45 -1.93
CA SER A 71 17.08 -2.81 -0.60
C SER A 71 16.03 -2.62 0.50
N ASP A 72 16.15 -3.35 1.61
CA ASP A 72 15.23 -3.23 2.75
C ASP A 72 15.18 -1.81 3.32
N ASN A 73 16.31 -1.09 3.28
CA ASN A 73 16.37 0.32 3.70
C ASN A 73 15.55 1.22 2.77
N ASN A 74 15.62 1.00 1.46
CA ASN A 74 14.83 1.75 0.48
C ASN A 74 13.34 1.43 0.59
N LEU A 75 12.97 0.15 0.75
CA LEU A 75 11.59 -0.24 1.01
C LEU A 75 11.05 0.43 2.28
N LYS A 76 11.83 0.43 3.36
CA LYS A 76 11.48 1.13 4.61
C LYS A 76 11.34 2.63 4.41
N ALA A 77 12.22 3.27 3.64
CA ALA A 77 12.15 4.69 3.34
C ALA A 77 10.91 5.06 2.50
N GLY A 78 10.52 4.20 1.55
CA GLY A 78 9.28 4.33 0.79
C GLY A 78 8.04 4.26 1.69
N ILE A 79 7.94 3.22 2.51
CA ILE A 79 6.85 3.06 3.48
C ILE A 79 6.77 4.26 4.43
N GLN A 80 7.92 4.73 4.95
CA GLN A 80 7.95 5.87 5.87
C GLN A 80 7.46 7.17 5.22
N ALA A 81 7.69 7.34 3.91
CA ALA A 81 7.19 8.50 3.18
C ALA A 81 5.65 8.54 3.11
N LEU A 82 5.00 7.37 3.00
CA LEU A 82 3.53 7.28 3.10
C LEU A 82 3.02 7.47 4.53
N LYS A 83 3.77 7.03 5.55
CA LYS A 83 3.36 7.15 6.96
C LYS A 83 3.41 8.58 7.47
N ASN A 84 4.33 9.39 6.94
CA ASN A 84 4.58 10.75 7.40
C ASN A 84 4.42 11.78 6.28
N PRO A 85 3.20 11.97 5.73
CA PRO A 85 2.96 13.09 4.85
C PRO A 85 3.14 14.41 5.63
N PRO A 86 3.42 15.54 4.96
CA PRO A 86 3.71 16.83 5.60
C PRO A 86 2.44 17.47 6.19
N MET A 87 1.84 16.84 7.20
CA MET A 87 0.59 17.30 7.81
C MET A 87 0.72 18.67 8.49
N GLN A 88 1.93 19.05 8.92
CA GLN A 88 2.23 20.37 9.47
C GLN A 88 2.02 21.51 8.45
N GLU A 89 2.02 21.20 7.15
CA GLU A 89 1.78 22.15 6.06
C GLU A 89 0.31 22.20 5.62
N GLY A 90 -0.56 21.47 6.33
CA GLY A 90 -2.01 21.41 6.09
C GLY A 90 -2.46 20.20 5.28
N TYR A 91 -3.77 19.89 5.37
CA TYR A 91 -4.35 18.68 4.77
C TYR A 91 -4.29 18.65 3.24
N ILE A 92 -4.39 19.80 2.57
CA ILE A 92 -4.31 19.89 1.10
C ILE A 92 -2.90 19.49 0.64
N THR A 93 -1.87 20.10 1.22
CA THR A 93 -0.46 19.80 0.93
C THR A 93 -0.12 18.33 1.24
N ALA A 94 -0.59 17.81 2.37
CA ALA A 94 -0.40 16.41 2.73
C ALA A 94 -1.07 15.47 1.72
N SER A 95 -2.29 15.78 1.28
CA SER A 95 -3.03 14.97 0.30
C SER A 95 -2.36 15.00 -1.07
N GLU A 96 -1.90 16.17 -1.53
CA GLU A 96 -1.14 16.32 -2.77
C GLU A 96 0.17 15.52 -2.70
N SER A 97 0.87 15.57 -1.57
CA SER A 97 2.10 14.80 -1.37
C SER A 97 1.87 13.30 -1.48
N VAL A 98 0.81 12.77 -0.85
CA VAL A 98 0.45 11.35 -0.96
C VAL A 98 0.01 10.99 -2.39
N TYR A 99 -0.81 11.83 -3.03
CA TYR A 99 -1.24 11.63 -4.41
C TYR A 99 -0.04 11.53 -5.37
N ASN A 100 0.89 12.48 -5.29
CA ASN A 100 2.10 12.49 -6.10
C ASN A 100 2.96 11.25 -5.80
N LEU A 101 3.06 10.84 -4.54
CA LEU A 101 3.82 9.66 -4.15
C LEU A 101 3.23 8.37 -4.76
N LEU A 102 1.90 8.21 -4.72
CA LEU A 102 1.21 7.03 -5.26
C LEU A 102 1.24 6.97 -6.80
N THR A 103 1.20 8.13 -7.46
CA THR A 103 1.12 8.23 -8.93
C THR A 103 2.49 8.28 -9.59
N LEU A 104 3.44 9.01 -9.01
CA LEU A 104 4.78 9.24 -9.60
C LEU A 104 5.86 8.34 -8.99
N GLY A 105 5.60 7.78 -7.80
CA GLY A 105 6.58 7.00 -7.04
C GLY A 105 7.58 7.85 -6.25
N LYS A 106 8.58 7.18 -5.67
CA LYS A 106 9.64 7.80 -4.87
C LYS A 106 11.01 7.48 -5.43
N SER A 107 11.76 8.49 -5.85
CA SER A 107 13.17 8.32 -6.21
C SER A 107 14.01 8.00 -4.97
N LEU A 108 14.74 6.88 -5.02
CA LEU A 108 15.59 6.38 -3.94
C LEU A 108 16.95 5.99 -4.53
N GLU A 109 18.02 6.41 -3.85
CA GLU A 109 19.37 6.00 -4.22
C GLU A 109 19.64 4.56 -3.79
N GLN A 110 20.25 3.77 -4.68
CA GLN A 110 20.74 2.44 -4.39
C GLN A 110 22.19 2.32 -4.85
N ASN A 111 23.03 1.73 -4.00
CA ASN A 111 24.40 1.41 -4.33
C ASN A 111 24.43 0.06 -5.06
N ILE A 112 25.00 0.03 -6.25
CA ILE A 112 25.20 -1.16 -7.07
C ILE A 112 26.67 -1.17 -7.46
N ASP A 113 27.42 -2.17 -6.98
CA ASP A 113 28.85 -2.37 -7.24
C ASP A 113 29.74 -1.14 -6.96
N GLY A 114 29.37 -0.32 -5.99
CA GLY A 114 30.10 0.90 -5.61
C GLY A 114 29.55 2.18 -6.24
N ASP A 115 28.71 2.07 -7.27
CA ASP A 115 28.05 3.20 -7.91
C ASP A 115 26.70 3.50 -7.28
N LYS A 116 26.43 4.78 -7.01
CA LYS A 116 25.11 5.23 -6.58
C LYS A 116 24.27 5.61 -7.78
N LYS A 117 23.11 4.97 -7.93
CA LYS A 117 22.11 5.31 -8.94
C LYS A 117 20.75 5.50 -8.28
N SER A 118 19.94 6.40 -8.83
CA SER A 118 18.60 6.69 -8.33
C SER A 118 17.57 5.91 -9.13
N PHE A 119 16.67 5.22 -8.44
CA PHE A 119 15.57 4.46 -9.04
C PHE A 119 14.25 4.86 -8.39
N THR A 120 13.18 4.86 -9.18
CA THR A 120 11.85 5.21 -8.70
C THR A 120 11.15 3.97 -8.17
N LEU A 121 10.86 3.96 -6.87
CA LEU A 121 9.99 2.98 -6.23
C LEU A 121 8.52 3.35 -6.50
N GLN A 122 7.80 2.47 -7.16
CA GLN A 122 6.36 2.60 -7.44
C GLN A 122 5.52 1.94 -6.34
N TYR A 123 4.35 2.52 -6.05
CA TYR A 123 3.41 1.98 -5.06
C TYR A 123 2.24 1.24 -5.69
N ILE A 124 1.94 1.55 -6.95
CA ILE A 124 0.90 0.93 -7.77
C ILE A 124 1.56 0.53 -9.08
N ASP A 125 1.34 -0.70 -9.51
CA ASP A 125 1.67 -1.11 -10.87
C ASP A 125 0.59 -0.60 -11.82
N TRP A 126 0.85 0.56 -12.43
CA TRP A 126 -0.03 1.17 -13.41
C TRP A 126 0.05 0.50 -14.79
N GLN A 127 1.11 -0.26 -15.07
CA GLN A 127 1.31 -0.94 -16.36
C GLN A 127 0.62 -2.31 -16.37
N HIS A 128 0.65 -3.00 -15.23
CA HIS A 128 0.03 -4.29 -14.99
C HIS A 128 -0.89 -4.22 -13.76
N PRO A 129 -2.08 -3.59 -13.87
CA PRO A 129 -3.00 -3.41 -12.75
C PRO A 129 -3.38 -4.69 -12.01
N GLU A 130 -3.37 -5.82 -12.72
CA GLU A 130 -3.63 -7.16 -12.21
C GLU A 130 -2.58 -7.68 -11.22
N GLN A 131 -1.39 -7.07 -11.18
CA GLN A 131 -0.35 -7.41 -10.22
C GLN A 131 -0.55 -6.73 -8.87
N ASN A 132 -1.45 -5.74 -8.78
CA ASN A 132 -1.77 -5.06 -7.53
C ASN A 132 -2.60 -5.96 -6.61
N VAL A 133 -2.36 -5.83 -5.30
CA VAL A 133 -3.09 -6.57 -4.27
C VAL A 133 -4.09 -5.65 -3.58
N PHE A 134 -5.34 -6.10 -3.52
CA PHE A 134 -6.45 -5.37 -2.92
C PHE A 134 -6.93 -6.11 -1.68
N HIS A 135 -6.91 -5.41 -0.54
CA HIS A 135 -7.44 -5.92 0.72
C HIS A 135 -8.67 -5.12 1.14
N VAL A 136 -9.58 -5.77 1.85
CA VAL A 136 -10.72 -5.12 2.50
C VAL A 136 -10.82 -5.62 3.94
N CYS A 137 -11.12 -4.74 4.89
CA CYS A 137 -11.36 -5.11 6.27
C CYS A 137 -12.53 -4.30 6.82
N GLU A 138 -13.16 -4.83 7.85
CA GLU A 138 -14.05 -4.09 8.74
C GLU A 138 -13.20 -3.52 9.88
N GLU A 139 -13.52 -2.30 10.37
CA GLU A 139 -12.83 -1.68 11.52
C GLU A 139 -13.72 -1.68 12.77
#